data_AF-A0A8M8VA08-F1
#
_entry.id   AF-A0A8M8VA08-F1
#
_cell.length_a   1.000
_cell.length_b   1.000
_cell.length_c   1.000
_cell.angle_alpha   90.00
_cell.angle_beta   90.00
_cell.angle_gamma   90.00
#
_symmetry.space_group_name_H-M   'P 1'
#
loop_
_entity.id
_entity.type
_entity.pdbx_description
1 polymer ?
#
loop_
_entity_poly.entity_id
_entity_poly.type
_entity_poly.pdbx_seq_one_letter_code
_entity_poly.pdbx_strand_id
1 'polypeptide(L)' 'MKLDNYMHQFTGSSSSIGAKKVKFECTQLREHCRAGNGEGCKRTFQHLKKEYAILRKKLEVYFQFARQAGPVNKACRPK' A
#
# COMPACT_ATOMS: atom_id res chain seq x y z
N MET A 1 -12.70 3.19 18.06
CA MET A 1 -13.44 2.69 16.88
C MET A 1 -12.63 1.59 16.18
N LYS A 2 -13.25 0.47 15.80
CA LYS A 2 -12.58 -0.69 15.16
C LYS A 2 -11.82 -0.32 13.86
N LEU A 3 -12.36 0.64 13.10
CA LEU A 3 -11.76 1.16 11.87
C LEU A 3 -10.40 1.85 12.11
N ASP A 4 -10.24 2.59 13.21
CA ASP A 4 -8.96 3.28 13.50
C ASP A 4 -7.82 2.28 13.71
N ASN A 5 -8.10 1.15 14.38
CA ASN A 5 -7.10 0.10 14.61
C ASN A 5 -6.67 -0.57 13.29
N TYR A 6 -7.64 -0.88 12.41
CA TYR A 6 -7.33 -1.39 11.06
C TYR A 6 -6.48 -0.40 10.26
N MET A 7 -6.83 0.89 10.32
CA MET A 7 -6.07 1.90 9.58
C MET A 7 -4.69 2.14 10.16
N HIS A 8 -4.52 2.05 11.48
CA HIS A 8 -3.21 2.13 12.12
C HIS A 8 -2.30 0.98 11.65
N GLN A 9 -2.78 -0.26 11.72
CA GLN A 9 -2.04 -1.43 11.24
C GLN A 9 -1.71 -1.30 9.75
N PHE A 10 -2.70 -0.92 8.94
CA PHE A 10 -2.52 -0.81 7.48
C PHE A 10 -1.57 0.31 7.08
N THR A 11 -1.53 1.42 7.84
CA THR A 11 -0.54 2.50 7.69
C THR A 11 0.87 1.99 7.95
N GLY A 12 1.05 1.17 8.98
CA GLY A 12 2.33 0.52 9.30
C GLY A 12 2.82 -0.36 8.17
N SER A 13 1.98 -1.32 7.73
CA SER A 13 2.31 -2.22 6.61
C SER A 13 2.57 -1.48 5.30
N SER A 14 1.83 -0.41 5.02
CA SER A 14 2.05 0.40 3.82
C SER A 14 3.38 1.17 3.90
N SER A 15 3.75 1.65 5.08
CA SER A 15 5.01 2.38 5.30
C SER A 15 6.22 1.47 5.12
N SER A 16 6.17 0.23 5.60
CA SER A 16 7.30 -0.70 5.54
C SER A 16 7.71 -1.11 4.13
N ILE A 17 6.80 -0.99 3.14
CA ILE A 17 7.07 -1.28 1.73
C ILE A 17 7.16 -0.03 0.85
N GLY A 18 7.17 1.17 1.44
CA GLY A 18 7.24 2.43 0.69
C GLY A 18 5.97 2.79 -0.09
N ALA A 19 4.80 2.26 0.29
CA ALA A 19 3.52 2.53 -0.34
C ALA A 19 2.96 3.94 0.01
N LYS A 20 3.66 4.99 -0.42
CA LYS A 20 3.42 6.39 -0.01
C LYS A 20 1.97 6.85 -0.19
N LYS A 21 1.34 6.56 -1.34
CA LYS A 21 -0.04 7.01 -1.63
C LYS A 21 -1.09 6.28 -0.81
N VAL A 22 -0.93 4.97 -0.63
CA VAL A 22 -1.81 4.17 0.24
C VAL A 22 -1.71 4.66 1.68
N LYS A 23 -0.48 4.88 2.18
CA LYS A 23 -0.23 5.46 3.51
C LYS A 23 -0.94 6.80 3.68
N PHE A 24 -0.84 7.69 2.68
CA PHE A 24 -1.47 9.00 2.71
C PHE A 24 -3.00 8.89 2.85
N GLU A 25 -3.66 8.09 2.02
CA GLU A 25 -5.11 7.89 2.09
C GLU A 25 -5.55 7.24 3.41
N CYS A 26 -4.76 6.34 3.99
CA CYS A 26 -5.01 5.79 5.33
C CYS A 26 -5.00 6.88 6.41
N THR A 27 -4.03 7.80 6.36
CA THR A 27 -3.96 8.94 7.29
C THR A 27 -5.19 9.83 7.15
N GLN A 28 -5.54 10.23 5.93
CA GLN A 28 -6.72 11.07 5.67
C GLN A 28 -8.02 10.41 6.15
N LEU A 29 -8.18 9.10 5.91
CA LEU A 29 -9.35 8.36 6.36
C LEU A 29 -9.48 8.38 7.89
N ARG A 30 -8.36 8.23 8.62
CA ARG A 30 -8.36 8.35 10.09
C ARG A 30 -8.74 9.74 10.56
N GLU A 31 -8.24 10.79 9.90
CA GLU A 31 -8.59 12.17 10.25
C GLU A 31 -10.08 12.45 10.03
N HIS A 32 -10.64 12.02 8.89
CA HIS A 32 -12.08 12.15 8.65
C HIS A 32 -12.92 11.35 9.66
N CYS A 33 -12.48 10.16 10.06
CA CYS A 33 -13.16 9.38 11.10
C CYS A 33 -13.16 10.12 12.45
N ARG A 34 -12.01 10.69 12.83
CA ARG A 34 -11.86 11.47 14.07
C ARG A 34 -12.70 12.73 14.07
N ALA A 35 -12.83 13.38 12.92
CA ALA A 35 -13.66 14.57 12.73
C ALA A 35 -15.17 14.26 12.59
N GLY A 36 -15.59 13.00 12.62
CA GLY A 36 -16.99 12.62 12.38
C GLY A 36 -17.47 12.89 10.95
N ASN A 37 -16.56 13.11 9.99
CA ASN A 37 -16.88 13.45 8.62
C ASN A 37 -17.14 12.17 7.79
N GLY A 38 -18.38 11.70 7.80
CA GLY A 38 -18.79 10.48 7.10
C GLY A 38 -18.61 10.53 5.57
N GLU A 39 -18.86 11.67 4.94
CA GLU A 39 -18.65 11.83 3.49
C GLU A 39 -17.16 11.76 3.15
N GLY A 40 -16.32 12.47 3.92
CA GLY A 40 -14.87 12.42 3.81
C GLY A 40 -14.33 11.00 3.99
N CYS A 41 -14.86 10.24 4.94
CA CYS A 41 -14.52 8.83 5.13
C CYS A 41 -14.86 7.98 3.90
N LYS A 42 -16.07 8.13 3.35
CA LYS A 42 -16.51 7.38 2.17
C LYS A 42 -15.63 7.69 0.94
N ARG A 43 -15.34 8.97 0.72
CA ARG A 43 -14.50 9.44 -0.40
C ARG A 43 -13.06 8.91 -0.28
N THR A 44 -12.42 9.12 0.87
CA THR A 44 -11.04 8.65 1.10
C THR A 44 -10.94 7.14 1.10
N PHE A 45 -11.95 6.41 1.57
CA PHE A 45 -11.97 4.95 1.45
C PHE A 45 -12.02 4.47 -0.01
N GLN A 46 -12.76 5.15 -0.88
CA GLN A 46 -12.75 4.86 -2.32
C GLN A 46 -11.37 5.15 -2.95
N HIS A 47 -10.74 6.26 -2.59
CA HIS A 47 -9.38 6.59 -3.04
C HIS A 47 -8.36 5.57 -2.55
N LEU A 48 -8.45 5.14 -1.29
CA LEU A 48 -7.58 4.12 -0.72
C LEU A 48 -7.64 2.81 -1.52
N LYS A 49 -8.86 2.35 -1.87
CA LYS A 49 -9.04 1.16 -2.71
C LYS A 49 -8.39 1.33 -4.09
N LYS A 50 -8.53 2.51 -4.69
CA LYS A 50 -7.92 2.83 -6.00
C LYS A 50 -6.40 2.80 -5.93
N GLU A 51 -5.80 3.49 -4.96
CA GLU A 51 -4.34 3.54 -4.81
C GLU A 51 -3.74 2.18 -4.45
N TYR A 52 -4.44 1.39 -3.64
CA TYR A 52 -4.06 0.00 -3.37
C TYR A 52 -4.05 -0.85 -4.66
N ALA A 53 -5.12 -0.76 -5.47
CA ALA A 53 -5.20 -1.50 -6.73
C ALA A 53 -4.09 -1.08 -7.72
N ILE A 54 -3.81 0.23 -7.82
CA ILE A 54 -2.73 0.76 -8.65
C ILE A 54 -1.38 0.22 -8.18
N LEU A 55 -1.08 0.28 -6.88
CA LEU A 55 0.15 -0.22 -6.32
C LEU A 55 0.32 -1.71 -6.57
N ARG A 56 -0.73 -2.50 -6.32
CA ARG A 56 -0.73 -3.95 -6.55
C ARG A 56 -0.40 -4.27 -8.00
N LYS A 57 -1.05 -3.60 -8.96
CA LYS A 57 -0.79 -3.80 -10.39
C LYS A 57 0.64 -3.43 -10.77
N LYS A 58 1.18 -2.32 -10.24
CA LYS A 58 2.58 -1.93 -10.48
C LYS A 58 3.58 -2.95 -9.93
N LEU A 59 3.34 -3.47 -8.73
CA LEU A 59 4.20 -4.50 -8.14
C LEU A 59 4.12 -5.82 -8.90
N GLU A 60 2.93 -6.22 -9.34
CA GLU A 60 2.75 -7.42 -10.17
C GLU A 60 3.56 -7.33 -11.48
N VAL A 61 3.45 -6.20 -12.18
CA VAL A 61 4.23 -5.93 -13.40
C VAL A 61 5.72 -5.90 -13.10
N TYR A 62 6.15 -5.22 -12.03
CA TYR A 62 7.55 -5.17 -11.61
C TYR A 62 8.10 -6.57 -11.36
N PHE A 63 7.39 -7.42 -10.60
CA PHE A 63 7.83 -8.78 -10.31
C PHE A 63 7.78 -9.69 -11.54
N GLN A 64 6.86 -9.45 -12.48
CA GLN A 64 6.86 -10.15 -13.76
C GLN A 64 8.15 -9.85 -14.56
N PHE A 65 8.53 -8.58 -14.68
CA PHE A 65 9.79 -8.20 -15.34
C PHE A 65 11.02 -8.69 -14.59
N ALA A 66 11.05 -8.57 -13.26
CA ALA A 66 12.18 -9.03 -12.45
C ALA A 66 12.43 -10.54 -12.60
N ARG A 67 11.37 -11.35 -12.74
CA ARG A 67 11.50 -12.78 -13.04
C ARG A 67 12.02 -13.07 -14.45
N GLN A 68 11.61 -12.28 -15.44
CA GLN A 68 12.06 -12.43 -16.83
C GLN A 68 13.54 -12.05 -17.01
N ALA A 69 14.02 -11.03 -16.30
CA ALA A 69 15.41 -10.58 -16.38
C ALA A 69 16.42 -11.59 -15.82
N GLY A 70 15.97 -12.55 -15.00
CA GLY A 70 16.83 -13.51 -14.31
C GLY A 70 17.70 -12.87 -13.21
N PRO A 71 18.40 -13.68 -12.40
CA PRO A 71 19.27 -13.14 -11.35
C PRO A 71 20.46 -12.38 -11.94
N VAL A 72 20.63 -11.12 -11.54
CA VAL A 72 21.78 -10.26 -11.92
C VAL A 72 23.12 -10.87 -11.50
N ASN A 73 23.14 -11.63 -10.40
CA ASN A 73 24.30 -12.41 -9.98
C ASN A 73 24.00 -13.90 -10.22
N LYS A 74 24.68 -14.49 -11.20
CA LYS A 74 24.75 -15.96 -11.27
C LYS A 74 25.53 -16.42 -10.04
N ALA A 75 24.91 -17.22 -9.17
CA ALA A 75 25.62 -17.85 -8.08
C ALA A 75 26.72 -18.74 -8.67
N CYS A 76 27.99 -18.38 -8.47
CA CYS A 76 29.10 -19.27 -8.77
C CYS A 76 29.17 -20.34 -7.69
N ARG A 77 29.27 -21.61 -8.13
CA ARG A 77 29.49 -22.74 -7.25
C ARG A 77 30.92 -22.63 -6.67
N PRO A 78 31.13 -22.72 -5.34
CA PRO A 78 32.47 -22.83 -4.79
C PRO A 78 33.13 -24.12 -5.30
N LYS A 79 34.44 -24.04 -5.57
CA LYS A 79 35.29 -25.21 -5.91
C LYS A 79 35.52 -26.08 -4.68
#